data_AF-A0A1J3HQ91-F1
#
_entry.id   AF-A0A1J3HQ91-F1
#
_cell.length_a   1.000
_cell.length_b   1.000
_cell.length_c   1.000
_cell.angle_alpha   90.00
_cell.angle_beta   90.00
_cell.angle_gamma   90.00
#
_symmetry.space_group_name_H-M   'P 1'
#
loop_
_entity.id
_entity.type
_entity.pdbx_description
1 polymer ?
#
loop_
_entity_poly.entity_id
_entity_poly.type
_entity_poly.pdbx_seq_one_letter_code
_entity_poly.pdbx_strand_id
1 'polypeptide(L)'
;DPLFVNTSVSLLHSIITSASVVFILLNQYLATKGLEEMFDHSELVGGTWKWAYQALCFSCGYFAYDQWDMLQYRLYSGLIPSILVHHLVLLVCFTLALYRNVTINYLILTLICEMHSIFLHVRKLRRMAGIRDSSTALVKLEWVLNWTAFVFARCVPHILITVKLIKDAHKFGKGIELPLALFGMAGMNILNVGLGLDLFHAFRRERSNRRNQENINHE
;
A
#
# COMPACT_ATOMS: atom_id res chain seq x y z
N ASP A 1 -11.88 21.65 4.86
CA ASP A 1 -11.02 21.34 3.71
C ASP A 1 -11.19 19.87 3.33
N PRO A 2 -11.85 19.56 2.20
CA PRO A 2 -12.08 18.19 1.75
C PRO A 2 -10.81 17.34 1.65
N LEU A 3 -9.69 17.93 1.20
CA LEU A 3 -8.42 17.22 1.08
C LEU A 3 -7.86 16.77 2.44
N PHE A 4 -8.06 17.60 3.47
CA PHE A 4 -7.61 17.31 4.83
C PHE A 4 -8.40 16.14 5.42
N VAL A 5 -9.72 16.17 5.24
CA VAL A 5 -10.62 15.09 5.69
C VAL A 5 -10.28 13.79 4.99
N ASN A 6 -10.19 13.80 3.65
CA ASN A 6 -9.81 12.65 2.85
C ASN A 6 -8.48 12.04 3.32
N THR A 7 -7.44 12.88 3.50
CA THR A 7 -6.13 12.41 3.96
C THR A 7 -6.18 11.86 5.39
N SER A 8 -7.03 12.41 6.27
CA SER A 8 -7.20 11.93 7.64
C SER A 8 -7.91 10.57 7.69
N VAL A 9 -8.95 10.39 6.88
CA VAL A 9 -9.66 9.11 6.76
C VAL A 9 -8.73 8.05 6.15
N SER A 10 -7.92 8.43 5.16
CA SER A 10 -6.91 7.56 4.57
C SER A 10 -5.86 7.11 5.60
N LEU A 11 -5.38 8.02 6.45
CA LEU A 11 -4.49 7.66 7.55
C LEU A 11 -5.13 6.67 8.51
N LEU A 12 -6.38 6.90 8.91
CA LEU A 12 -7.12 6.01 9.81
C LEU A 12 -7.25 4.61 9.19
N HIS A 13 -7.62 4.53 7.91
CA HIS A 13 -7.66 3.28 7.17
C HIS A 13 -6.31 2.56 7.20
N SER A 14 -5.22 3.23 6.80
CA SER A 14 -3.90 2.60 6.75
C SER A 14 -3.45 2.09 8.14
N ILE A 15 -3.78 2.80 9.23
CA ILE A 15 -3.48 2.35 10.60
C ILE A 15 -4.27 1.08 10.94
N ILE A 16 -5.59 1.09 10.75
CA ILE A 16 -6.46 -0.05 11.09
C ILE A 16 -6.09 -1.28 10.25
N THR A 17 -5.88 -1.09 8.95
CA THR A 17 -5.53 -2.16 8.02
C THR A 17 -4.15 -2.73 8.33
N SER A 18 -3.15 -1.88 8.58
CA SER A 18 -1.81 -2.35 8.97
C SER A 18 -1.83 -3.16 10.27
N ALA A 19 -2.56 -2.68 11.28
CA ALA A 19 -2.72 -3.41 12.54
C ALA A 19 -3.42 -4.76 12.33
N SER A 20 -4.46 -4.78 11.50
CA SER A 20 -5.20 -6.00 11.14
C SER A 20 -4.32 -7.00 10.41
N VAL A 21 -3.54 -6.57 9.41
CA VAL A 21 -2.60 -7.41 8.66
C VAL A 21 -1.56 -8.01 9.59
N VAL A 22 -0.92 -7.19 10.44
CA VAL A 22 0.06 -7.70 11.42
C VAL A 22 -0.57 -8.72 12.36
N PHE A 23 -1.77 -8.44 12.87
CA PHE A 23 -2.49 -9.37 13.74
C PHE A 23 -2.83 -10.70 13.03
N ILE A 24 -3.31 -10.65 11.79
CA ILE A 24 -3.59 -11.84 10.98
C ILE A 24 -2.33 -12.67 10.78
N LEU A 25 -1.22 -12.02 10.36
CA LEU A 25 0.03 -12.70 10.09
C LEU A 25 0.63 -13.33 11.35
N LEU A 26 0.60 -12.63 12.48
CA LEU A 26 1.07 -13.16 13.77
C LEU A 26 0.21 -14.34 14.24
N ASN A 27 -1.11 -14.21 14.15
CA ASN A 27 -2.02 -15.28 14.54
C ASN A 27 -1.84 -16.52 13.65
N GLN A 28 -1.68 -16.35 12.34
CA GLN A 28 -1.43 -17.45 11.43
C GLN A 28 -0.06 -18.08 11.66
N TYR A 29 0.97 -17.28 11.91
CA TYR A 29 2.31 -17.77 12.24
C TYR A 29 2.33 -18.61 13.53
N LEU A 30 1.58 -18.19 14.55
CA LEU A 30 1.46 -18.94 15.81
C LEU A 30 0.61 -20.22 15.66
N ALA A 31 -0.36 -20.23 14.73
CA ALA A 31 -1.24 -21.37 14.49
C ALA A 31 -0.61 -22.45 13.59
N THR A 32 0.31 -22.08 12.71
CA THR A 32 0.96 -22.99 11.74
C THR A 32 2.26 -23.56 12.30
N LYS A 33 2.69 -24.74 11.80
CA LYS A 33 3.96 -25.35 12.25
C LYS A 33 5.20 -24.77 11.54
N GLY A 34 5.03 -23.75 10.70
CA GLY A 34 6.11 -23.02 10.04
C GLY A 34 5.66 -22.11 8.89
N LEU A 35 6.57 -21.29 8.40
CA LEU A 35 6.31 -20.34 7.29
C LEU A 35 5.98 -21.07 5.97
N GLU A 36 6.53 -22.26 5.73
CA GLU A 36 6.27 -23.01 4.49
C GLU A 36 4.80 -23.41 4.37
N GLU A 37 4.19 -23.85 5.48
CA GLU A 37 2.77 -24.21 5.54
C GLU A 37 1.90 -22.97 5.39
N MET A 38 2.23 -21.88 6.08
CA MET A 38 1.51 -20.60 5.97
C MET A 38 1.48 -20.06 4.53
N PHE A 39 2.57 -20.22 3.78
CA PHE A 39 2.67 -19.74 2.40
C PHE A 39 2.41 -20.84 1.36
N ASP A 40 1.82 -21.99 1.72
CA ASP A 40 1.47 -23.01 0.74
C ASP A 40 0.42 -22.48 -0.27
N HIS A 41 0.43 -23.03 -1.49
CA HIS A 41 -0.52 -22.64 -2.53
C HIS A 41 -1.98 -22.84 -2.10
N SER A 42 -2.28 -23.98 -1.47
CA SER A 42 -3.65 -24.31 -1.06
C SER A 42 -4.17 -23.31 0.00
N GLU A 43 -3.31 -22.95 0.95
CA GLU A 43 -3.59 -21.94 1.97
C GLU A 43 -3.75 -20.54 1.36
N LEU A 44 -2.89 -20.13 0.43
CA LEU A 44 -2.93 -18.77 -0.14
C LEU A 44 -4.08 -18.55 -1.14
N VAL A 45 -4.46 -19.59 -1.89
CA VAL A 45 -5.51 -19.51 -2.93
C VAL A 45 -6.87 -19.95 -2.43
N GLY A 46 -6.96 -21.11 -1.78
CA GLY A 46 -8.22 -21.69 -1.32
C GLY A 46 -8.52 -21.42 0.15
N GLY A 47 -7.49 -21.16 0.95
CA GLY A 47 -7.64 -20.83 2.35
C GLY A 47 -8.05 -19.38 2.60
N THR A 48 -8.55 -19.14 3.81
CA THR A 48 -8.80 -17.79 4.34
C THR A 48 -8.33 -17.75 5.78
N TRP A 49 -7.27 -17.01 6.05
CA TRP A 49 -6.75 -16.87 7.41
C TRP A 49 -7.80 -16.20 8.31
N LYS A 50 -7.73 -16.49 9.60
CA LYS A 50 -8.66 -15.90 10.56
C LYS A 50 -8.56 -14.38 10.51
N TRP A 51 -9.70 -13.71 10.35
CA TRP A 51 -9.86 -12.25 10.17
C TRP A 51 -9.48 -11.67 8.80
N ALA A 52 -8.92 -12.47 7.89
CA ALA A 52 -8.52 -12.02 6.55
C ALA A 52 -9.72 -11.52 5.73
N TYR A 53 -10.82 -12.27 5.72
CA TYR A 53 -12.04 -11.87 5.00
C TYR A 53 -12.56 -10.51 5.48
N GLN A 54 -12.66 -10.32 6.80
CA GLN A 54 -13.16 -9.08 7.41
C GLN A 54 -12.24 -7.89 7.11
N ALA A 55 -10.92 -8.06 7.24
CA ALA A 55 -9.95 -7.02 6.91
C ALA A 55 -9.99 -6.63 5.42
N LEU A 56 -10.18 -7.61 4.54
CA LEU A 56 -10.32 -7.36 3.11
C LEU A 56 -11.64 -6.66 2.78
N CYS A 57 -12.76 -7.04 3.39
CA CYS A 57 -14.04 -6.32 3.26
C CYS A 57 -13.93 -4.87 3.73
N PHE A 58 -13.34 -4.64 4.90
CA PHE A 58 -13.10 -3.30 5.44
C PHE A 58 -12.30 -2.45 4.46
N SER A 59 -11.22 -3.01 3.92
CA SER A 59 -10.35 -2.31 2.98
C SER A 59 -11.03 -2.06 1.63
N CYS A 60 -11.77 -3.04 1.11
CA CYS A 60 -12.53 -2.89 -0.12
C CYS A 60 -13.58 -1.78 -0.02
N GLY A 61 -14.31 -1.73 1.10
CA GLY A 61 -15.30 -0.68 1.37
C GLY A 61 -14.65 0.70 1.45
N TYR A 62 -13.52 0.82 2.16
CA TYR A 62 -12.76 2.06 2.21
C TYR A 62 -12.27 2.50 0.82
N PHE A 63 -11.64 1.63 0.03
CA PHE A 63 -11.15 2.00 -1.29
C PHE A 63 -12.27 2.47 -2.23
N ALA A 64 -13.46 1.87 -2.12
CA ALA A 64 -14.63 2.31 -2.88
C ALA A 64 -15.10 3.70 -2.45
N TYR A 65 -15.17 3.94 -1.13
CA TYR A 65 -15.49 5.24 -0.56
C TYR A 65 -14.47 6.31 -0.99
N ASP A 66 -13.17 6.04 -0.83
CA ASP A 66 -12.12 7.01 -1.12
C ASP A 66 -12.02 7.31 -2.62
N GLN A 67 -12.20 6.30 -3.46
CA GLN A 67 -12.31 6.45 -4.91
C GLN A 67 -13.46 7.40 -5.30
N TRP A 68 -14.61 7.26 -4.65
CA TRP A 68 -15.75 8.15 -4.86
C TRP A 68 -15.49 9.56 -4.34
N ASP A 69 -14.97 9.69 -3.12
CA ASP A 69 -14.65 10.97 -2.47
C ASP A 69 -13.65 11.80 -3.30
N MET A 70 -12.58 11.17 -3.79
CA MET A 70 -11.61 11.79 -4.68
C MET A 70 -12.22 12.27 -6.00
N LEU A 71 -13.19 11.52 -6.56
CA LEU A 71 -13.89 11.91 -7.80
C LEU A 71 -14.84 13.08 -7.57
N GLN A 72 -15.62 13.04 -6.49
CA GLN A 72 -16.58 14.09 -6.13
C GLN A 72 -15.90 15.42 -5.88
N TYR A 73 -14.82 15.43 -5.10
CA TYR A 73 -14.11 16.65 -4.73
C TYR A 73 -12.90 16.96 -5.63
N ARG A 74 -12.68 16.18 -6.70
CA ARG A 74 -11.56 16.32 -7.65
C ARG A 74 -10.19 16.37 -6.97
N LEU A 75 -9.97 15.49 -6.00
CA LEU A 75 -8.75 15.45 -5.17
C LEU A 75 -7.57 14.73 -5.85
N TYR A 76 -7.48 14.84 -7.17
CA TYR A 76 -6.47 14.18 -7.99
C TYR A 76 -5.83 15.18 -8.97
N SER A 77 -4.67 14.82 -9.51
CA SER A 77 -3.92 15.66 -10.43
C SER A 77 -3.45 14.87 -11.64
N GLY A 78 -3.46 15.51 -12.81
CA GLY A 78 -3.11 14.88 -14.09
C GLY A 78 -4.30 14.21 -14.79
N LEU A 79 -4.08 13.80 -16.03
CA LEU A 79 -5.09 13.14 -16.87
C LEU A 79 -5.35 11.69 -16.42
N ILE A 80 -4.29 10.98 -16.01
CA ILE A 80 -4.36 9.61 -15.50
C ILE A 80 -3.77 9.63 -14.09
N PRO A 81 -4.58 9.94 -13.07
CA PRO A 81 -4.09 9.99 -11.70
C PRO A 81 -3.77 8.58 -11.21
N SER A 82 -2.48 8.34 -10.91
CA SER A 82 -1.96 7.05 -10.46
C SER A 82 -2.71 6.49 -9.26
N ILE A 83 -3.19 7.35 -8.35
CA ILE A 83 -3.95 6.95 -7.17
C ILE A 83 -5.35 6.41 -7.50
N LEU A 84 -6.07 6.97 -8.49
CA LEU A 84 -7.35 6.41 -8.90
C LEU A 84 -7.15 5.08 -9.64
N VAL A 85 -6.10 4.97 -10.46
CA VAL A 85 -5.76 3.70 -11.12
C VAL A 85 -5.41 2.63 -10.09
N HIS A 86 -4.67 2.99 -9.04
CA HIS A 86 -4.36 2.12 -7.91
C HIS A 86 -5.64 1.59 -7.23
N HIS A 87 -6.57 2.47 -6.90
CA HIS A 87 -7.83 2.09 -6.24
C HIS A 87 -8.69 1.23 -7.17
N LEU A 88 -8.74 1.53 -8.45
CA LEU A 88 -9.46 0.73 -9.44
C LEU A 88 -8.91 -0.70 -9.51
N VAL A 89 -7.59 -0.87 -9.61
CA VAL A 89 -6.95 -2.20 -9.64
C VAL A 89 -7.29 -2.98 -8.36
N LEU A 90 -7.16 -2.34 -7.19
CA LEU A 90 -7.49 -2.95 -5.91
C LEU A 90 -8.97 -3.35 -5.83
N LEU A 91 -9.89 -2.47 -6.25
CA LEU A 91 -11.32 -2.74 -6.21
C LEU A 91 -11.71 -3.92 -7.11
N VAL A 92 -11.15 -4.02 -8.31
CA VAL A 92 -11.40 -5.16 -9.21
C VAL A 92 -10.89 -6.46 -8.57
N CYS A 93 -9.66 -6.47 -8.05
CA CYS A 93 -9.07 -7.65 -7.42
C CYS A 93 -9.82 -8.06 -6.13
N PHE A 94 -10.11 -7.10 -5.25
CA PHE A 94 -10.74 -7.33 -3.95
C PHE A 94 -12.17 -7.81 -4.11
N THR A 95 -12.94 -7.15 -4.97
CA THR A 95 -14.34 -7.53 -5.21
C THR A 95 -14.42 -8.93 -5.78
N LEU A 96 -13.56 -9.30 -6.75
CA LEU A 96 -13.58 -10.65 -7.29
C LEU A 96 -13.18 -11.70 -6.24
N ALA A 97 -12.11 -11.44 -5.49
CA ALA A 97 -11.64 -12.36 -4.45
C ALA A 97 -12.69 -12.56 -3.35
N LEU A 98 -13.38 -11.50 -2.92
CA LEU A 98 -14.49 -11.57 -1.96
C LEU A 98 -15.70 -12.31 -2.55
N TYR A 99 -16.05 -12.04 -3.81
CA TYR A 99 -17.18 -12.69 -4.49
C TYR A 99 -16.96 -14.19 -4.70
N ARG A 100 -15.73 -14.59 -5.05
CA ARG A 100 -15.37 -16.00 -5.32
C ARG A 100 -14.83 -16.73 -4.09
N ASN A 101 -14.51 -16.02 -3.02
CA ASN A 101 -13.82 -16.53 -1.82
C ASN A 101 -12.52 -17.27 -2.16
N VAL A 102 -11.67 -16.65 -2.98
CA VAL A 102 -10.38 -17.18 -3.42
C VAL A 102 -9.32 -16.10 -3.37
N THR A 103 -8.06 -16.46 -3.16
CA THR A 103 -6.89 -15.57 -3.16
C THR A 103 -6.91 -14.46 -2.12
N ILE A 104 -7.81 -14.53 -1.12
CA ILE A 104 -7.96 -13.52 -0.07
C ILE A 104 -6.64 -13.33 0.69
N ASN A 105 -5.94 -14.42 1.01
CA ASN A 105 -4.68 -14.38 1.73
C ASN A 105 -3.58 -13.68 0.92
N TYR A 106 -3.52 -13.88 -0.40
CA TYR A 106 -2.64 -13.09 -1.27
C TYR A 106 -2.92 -11.59 -1.18
N LEU A 107 -4.20 -11.19 -1.18
CA LEU A 107 -4.57 -9.79 -1.08
C LEU A 107 -4.26 -9.19 0.30
N ILE A 108 -4.42 -9.95 1.38
CA ILE A 108 -3.94 -9.55 2.72
C ILE A 108 -2.43 -9.30 2.71
N LEU A 109 -1.64 -10.15 2.04
CA LEU A 109 -0.20 -9.91 1.90
C LEU A 109 0.11 -8.64 1.10
N THR A 110 -0.68 -8.33 0.07
CA THR A 110 -0.49 -7.06 -0.66
C THR A 110 -0.78 -5.84 0.22
N LEU A 111 -1.72 -5.93 1.16
CA LEU A 111 -2.07 -4.85 2.10
C LEU A 111 -0.97 -4.50 3.10
N ILE A 112 0.13 -5.27 3.17
CA ILE A 112 1.34 -4.85 3.90
C ILE A 112 1.81 -3.46 3.43
N CYS A 113 1.54 -3.07 2.17
CA CYS A 113 1.87 -1.74 1.66
C CYS A 113 1.23 -0.58 2.43
N GLU A 114 0.12 -0.82 3.13
CA GLU A 114 -0.55 0.20 3.94
C GLU A 114 0.33 0.71 5.09
N MET A 115 1.29 -0.10 5.55
CA MET A 115 2.27 0.36 6.55
C MET A 115 3.09 1.54 6.04
N HIS A 116 3.44 1.55 4.75
CA HIS A 116 4.11 2.69 4.13
C HIS A 116 3.14 3.88 3.93
N SER A 117 1.88 3.61 3.60
CA SER A 117 0.85 4.63 3.43
C SER A 117 0.65 5.47 4.71
N ILE A 118 0.80 4.90 5.91
CA ILE A 118 0.80 5.64 7.18
C ILE A 118 1.81 6.80 7.14
N PHE A 119 3.07 6.53 6.78
CA PHE A 119 4.11 7.56 6.73
C PHE A 119 3.81 8.65 5.69
N LEU A 120 3.28 8.26 4.53
CA LEU A 120 2.86 9.21 3.49
C LEU A 120 1.74 10.13 3.97
N HIS A 121 0.70 9.58 4.60
CA HIS A 121 -0.44 10.36 5.07
C HIS A 121 -0.08 11.25 6.26
N VAL A 122 0.72 10.76 7.23
CA VAL A 122 1.23 11.59 8.33
C VAL A 122 2.04 12.77 7.79
N ARG A 123 2.96 12.52 6.85
CA ARG A 123 3.75 13.57 6.21
C ARG A 123 2.88 14.57 5.44
N LYS A 124 1.88 14.09 4.71
CA LYS A 124 0.93 14.95 3.97
C LYS A 124 0.12 15.83 4.93
N LEU A 125 -0.48 15.25 5.97
CA LEU A 125 -1.25 16.00 6.97
C LEU A 125 -0.41 17.05 7.70
N ARG A 126 0.80 16.70 8.11
CA ARG A 126 1.71 17.64 8.77
C ARG A 126 2.02 18.85 7.88
N ARG A 127 2.29 18.61 6.60
CA ARG A 127 2.50 19.67 5.60
C ARG A 127 1.26 20.53 5.37
N MET A 128 0.08 19.92 5.36
CA MET A 128 -1.20 20.65 5.24
C MET A 128 -1.48 21.52 6.48
N ALA A 129 -1.08 21.07 7.67
CA ALA A 129 -1.18 21.85 8.91
C ALA A 129 -0.17 23.01 9.00
N GLY A 130 0.65 23.24 7.95
CA GLY A 130 1.65 24.30 7.95
C GLY A 130 2.88 24.02 8.84
N ILE A 131 2.96 22.83 9.43
CA ILE A 131 4.09 22.42 10.27
C ILE A 131 5.26 22.08 9.34
N ARG A 132 6.11 23.07 9.08
CA ARG A 132 7.40 22.88 8.41
C ARG A 132 8.46 22.60 9.47
N ASP A 133 8.98 21.38 9.46
CA ASP A 133 10.05 20.97 10.37
C ASP A 133 11.30 21.82 10.14
N SER A 134 11.64 22.67 11.10
CA SER A 134 12.89 23.44 11.13
C SER A 134 14.08 22.58 11.55
N SER A 135 13.84 21.45 12.22
CA SER A 135 14.88 20.52 12.67
C SER A 135 15.35 19.61 11.54
N THR A 136 16.62 19.79 11.15
CA THR A 136 17.32 18.95 10.18
C THR A 136 17.27 17.46 10.52
N ALA A 137 17.27 17.10 11.80
CA ALA A 137 17.29 15.72 12.25
C ALA A 137 15.94 15.01 12.03
N LEU A 138 14.82 15.69 12.33
CA LEU A 138 13.47 15.12 12.17
C LEU A 138 13.14 14.87 10.70
N VAL A 139 13.48 15.81 9.81
CA VAL A 139 13.28 15.64 8.36
C VAL A 139 14.11 14.48 7.80
N LYS A 140 15.37 14.34 8.26
CA LYS A 140 16.23 13.21 7.87
C LYS A 140 15.64 11.89 8.35
N LEU A 141 15.25 11.82 9.62
CA LEU A 141 14.64 10.62 10.21
C LEU A 141 13.37 10.22 9.46
N GLU A 142 12.49 11.17 9.17
CA GLU A 142 11.28 10.90 8.40
C GLU A 142 11.59 10.30 7.03
N TRP A 143 12.53 10.87 6.30
CA TRP A 143 12.91 10.34 4.99
C TRP A 143 13.51 8.94 5.08
N VAL A 144 14.34 8.68 6.09
CA VAL A 144 14.88 7.34 6.35
C VAL A 144 13.77 6.35 6.66
N LEU A 145 12.83 6.71 7.53
CA LEU A 145 11.67 5.87 7.87
C LEU A 145 10.78 5.62 6.64
N ASN A 146 10.51 6.66 5.84
CA ASN A 146 9.69 6.54 4.64
C ASN A 146 10.33 5.64 3.59
N TRP A 147 11.62 5.78 3.31
CA TRP A 147 12.35 4.91 2.39
C TRP A 147 12.45 3.47 2.90
N THR A 148 12.70 3.29 4.19
CA THR A 148 12.75 1.97 4.82
C THR A 148 11.39 1.30 4.69
N ALA A 149 10.30 1.99 5.05
CA ALA A 149 8.95 1.49 4.91
C ALA A 149 8.60 1.20 3.44
N PHE A 150 9.00 2.04 2.48
CA PHE A 150 8.78 1.78 1.06
C PHE A 150 9.41 0.45 0.61
N VAL A 151 10.68 0.21 0.98
CA VAL A 151 11.38 -1.02 0.60
C VAL A 151 10.75 -2.25 1.25
N PHE A 152 10.51 -2.22 2.56
CA PHE A 152 10.08 -3.39 3.31
C PHE A 152 8.57 -3.64 3.28
N ALA A 153 7.74 -2.62 3.04
CA ALA A 153 6.29 -2.77 2.99
C ALA A 153 5.74 -2.88 1.55
N ARG A 154 6.45 -2.35 0.55
CA ARG A 154 6.04 -2.40 -0.86
C ARG A 154 6.94 -3.30 -1.68
N CYS A 155 8.21 -2.90 -1.89
CA CYS A 155 9.09 -3.59 -2.83
C CYS A 155 9.27 -5.08 -2.49
N VAL A 156 9.75 -5.38 -1.28
CA VAL A 156 10.04 -6.76 -0.89
C VAL A 156 8.78 -7.64 -0.91
N PRO A 157 7.67 -7.30 -0.23
CA PRO A 157 6.48 -8.15 -0.24
C PRO A 157 5.90 -8.33 -1.63
N HIS A 158 5.80 -7.27 -2.44
CA HIS A 158 5.19 -7.38 -3.77
C HIS A 158 6.04 -8.20 -4.73
N ILE A 159 7.38 -8.10 -4.66
CA ILE A 159 8.27 -8.97 -5.44
C ILE A 159 8.10 -10.43 -4.99
N LEU A 160 8.09 -10.70 -3.68
CA LEU A 160 7.93 -12.06 -3.16
C LEU A 160 6.58 -12.67 -3.57
N ILE A 161 5.49 -11.91 -3.48
CA ILE A 161 4.16 -12.34 -3.94
C ILE A 161 4.17 -12.63 -5.44
N THR A 162 4.79 -11.76 -6.24
CA THR A 162 4.88 -11.95 -7.70
C THR A 162 5.67 -13.22 -8.04
N VAL A 163 6.82 -13.43 -7.40
CA VAL A 163 7.62 -14.65 -7.56
C VAL A 163 6.84 -15.89 -7.15
N LYS A 164 6.09 -15.82 -6.04
CA LYS A 164 5.25 -16.93 -5.56
C LYS A 164 4.15 -17.27 -6.55
N LEU A 165 3.43 -16.27 -7.06
CA LEU A 165 2.39 -16.45 -8.09
C LEU A 165 2.95 -17.11 -9.36
N ILE A 166 4.12 -16.68 -9.81
CA ILE A 166 4.76 -17.28 -11.00
C ILE A 166 5.18 -18.72 -10.74
N LYS A 167 5.81 -19.00 -9.59
CA LYS A 167 6.21 -20.37 -9.22
C LYS A 167 5.02 -21.32 -9.11
N ASP A 168 3.93 -20.86 -8.53
CA ASP A 168 2.72 -21.64 -8.34
C ASP A 168 1.74 -21.56 -9.51
N ALA A 169 2.07 -20.86 -10.61
CA ALA A 169 1.15 -20.65 -11.73
C ALA A 169 0.55 -21.96 -12.26
N HIS A 170 1.35 -23.03 -12.29
CA HIS A 170 0.93 -24.37 -12.71
C HIS A 170 -0.07 -25.06 -11.77
N LYS A 171 -0.17 -24.61 -10.52
CA LYS A 171 -1.10 -25.15 -9.50
C LYS A 171 -2.46 -24.48 -9.55
N PHE A 172 -2.57 -23.30 -10.18
CA PHE A 172 -3.86 -22.68 -10.40
C PHE A 172 -4.70 -23.51 -11.36
N GLY A 173 -5.99 -23.65 -11.05
CA GLY A 173 -6.95 -24.28 -11.94
C GLY A 173 -7.14 -23.48 -13.24
N LYS A 174 -7.91 -24.06 -14.17
CA LYS A 174 -8.35 -23.33 -15.37
C LYS A 174 -9.41 -22.30 -14.94
N GLY A 175 -9.06 -21.02 -14.97
CA GLY A 175 -9.95 -19.97 -14.53
C GLY A 175 -9.36 -18.56 -14.70
N ILE A 176 -10.07 -17.58 -14.12
CA ILE A 176 -9.73 -16.16 -14.22
C ILE A 176 -8.80 -15.69 -13.07
N GLU A 177 -8.60 -16.53 -12.05
CA GLU A 177 -7.88 -16.20 -10.83
C GLU A 177 -6.42 -15.87 -11.10
N LEU A 178 -5.71 -16.73 -11.84
CA LEU A 178 -4.30 -16.53 -12.16
C LEU A 178 -4.09 -15.30 -13.08
N PRO A 179 -4.81 -15.16 -14.23
CA PRO A 179 -4.70 -13.96 -15.06
C PRO A 179 -4.97 -12.67 -14.28
N LEU A 180 -5.99 -12.67 -13.41
CA LEU A 180 -6.31 -11.48 -12.61
C LEU A 180 -5.25 -11.20 -11.55
N ALA A 181 -4.75 -12.22 -10.85
CA ALA A 181 -3.70 -12.06 -9.84
C ALA A 181 -2.40 -11.51 -10.47
N LEU A 182 -2.01 -12.03 -11.64
CA LEU A 182 -0.85 -11.53 -12.38
C LEU A 182 -1.07 -10.10 -12.88
N PHE A 183 -2.26 -9.78 -13.39
CA PHE A 183 -2.61 -8.42 -13.82
C PHE A 183 -2.57 -7.43 -12.64
N GLY A 184 -3.19 -7.79 -11.52
CA GLY A 184 -3.19 -6.99 -10.29
C GLY A 184 -1.76 -6.74 -9.80
N MET A 185 -0.94 -7.77 -9.71
CA MET A 185 0.45 -7.61 -9.28
C MET A 185 1.30 -6.81 -10.27
N ALA A 186 1.11 -6.97 -11.57
CA ALA A 186 1.80 -6.17 -12.57
C ALA A 186 1.43 -4.69 -12.45
N GLY A 187 0.13 -4.37 -12.37
CA GLY A 187 -0.36 -3.00 -12.19
C GLY A 187 0.18 -2.37 -10.89
N MET A 188 0.10 -3.09 -9.78
CA MET A 188 0.58 -2.62 -8.48
C MET A 188 2.10 -2.40 -8.46
N ASN A 189 2.89 -3.27 -9.08
CA ASN A 189 4.33 -3.09 -9.19
C ASN A 189 4.71 -1.86 -10.04
N ILE A 190 4.04 -1.65 -11.18
CA ILE A 190 4.25 -0.45 -12.02
C ILE A 190 3.94 0.83 -11.23
N LEU A 191 2.81 0.85 -10.52
CA LEU A 191 2.40 1.98 -9.69
C LEU A 191 3.39 2.23 -8.53
N ASN A 192 3.91 1.16 -7.90
CA ASN A 192 4.94 1.27 -6.88
C ASN A 192 6.25 1.85 -7.42
N VAL A 193 6.66 1.49 -8.65
CA VAL A 193 7.82 2.12 -9.31
C VAL A 193 7.58 3.61 -9.52
N GLY A 194 6.41 4.00 -10.03
CA GLY A 194 6.03 5.41 -10.19
C GLY A 194 6.10 6.18 -8.88
N LEU A 195 5.51 5.65 -7.81
CA LEU A 195 5.58 6.26 -6.48
C LEU A 195 7.02 6.39 -5.97
N GLY A 196 7.86 5.39 -6.21
CA GLY A 196 9.27 5.42 -5.84
C GLY A 196 10.03 6.57 -6.52
N LEU A 197 9.76 6.80 -7.80
CA LEU A 197 10.31 7.94 -8.55
C LEU A 197 9.82 9.28 -7.99
N ASP A 198 8.53 9.39 -7.67
CA ASP A 198 7.96 10.60 -7.07
C ASP A 198 8.57 10.91 -5.71
N LEU A 199 8.78 9.89 -4.87
CA LEU A 199 9.46 10.02 -3.58
C LEU A 199 10.92 10.46 -3.75
N PHE A 200 11.63 9.89 -4.71
CA PHE A 200 13.00 10.29 -5.03
C PHE A 200 13.09 11.75 -5.49
N HIS A 201 12.20 12.16 -6.40
CA HIS A 201 12.13 13.55 -6.85
C HIS A 201 11.78 14.50 -5.70
N ALA A 202 10.83 14.13 -4.85
CA ALA A 202 10.46 14.93 -3.68
C ALA A 202 11.62 15.06 -2.68
N PHE A 203 12.38 13.99 -2.43
CA PHE A 203 13.57 14.00 -1.59
C PHE A 203 14.65 14.92 -2.15
N ARG A 204 14.96 14.78 -3.45
CA ARG A 204 15.95 15.61 -4.13
C ARG A 204 15.58 17.09 -4.10
N ARG A 205 14.30 17.41 -4.35
CA ARG A 205 13.79 18.80 -4.32
C ARG A 205 13.90 19.41 -2.92
N GLU A 206 13.52 18.67 -1.88
CA GLU A 206 13.60 19.15 -0.50
C GLU A 206 15.07 19.35 -0.05
N ARG A 207 15.97 18.45 -0.46
CA ARG A 207 17.41 18.61 -0.22
C ARG A 207 17.99 19.83 -0.95
N SER A 208 17.58 20.07 -2.20
CA SER A 208 18.03 21.21 -2.99
C SER A 208 17.58 22.54 -2.39
N ASN A 209 16.30 22.66 -2.04
CA ASN A 209 15.74 23.88 -1.45
C ASN A 209 16.45 24.23 -0.13
N ARG A 210 16.76 23.20 0.68
CA ARG A 210 17.51 23.39 1.91
C ARG A 210 18.93 23.90 1.68
N ARG A 211 19.67 23.31 0.74
CA ARG A 211 21.02 23.76 0.41
C ARG A 211 21.04 25.22 -0.05
N ASN A 212 20.04 25.63 -0.83
CA ASN A 212 19.91 27.02 -1.25
C ASN A 212 19.64 27.96 -0.07
N GLN A 213 18.82 27.53 0.90
CA GLN A 213 18.50 28.34 2.08
C GLN A 213 19.67 28.44 3.07
N GLU A 214 20.48 27.38 3.20
CA GLU A 214 21.74 27.41 3.96
C GLU A 214 22.74 28.38 3.32
N ASN A 215 22.87 28.39 1.98
CA ASN A 215 23.76 29.32 1.28
C ASN A 215 23.34 30.79 1.46
N ILE A 216 22.04 31.10 1.37
CA ILE A 216 21.52 32.47 1.57
C ILE A 216 21.77 32.98 2.99
N ASN A 217 21.74 32.11 4.00
CA ASN A 217 21.99 32.50 5.40
C ASN A 217 23.48 32.68 5.73
N HIS A 218 24.38 32.31 4.82
CA HIS A 218 25.85 32.40 4.98
C HIS A 218 26.49 33.52 4.15
N GLU A 219 25.73 34.20 3.28
CA GLU A 219 26.08 35.48 2.63
C GLU A 219 25.60 36.67 3.46
#